data_AF-A0A8R1TST3-F1
#
_entry.id   AF-A0A8R1TST3-F1
#
_cell.length_a   1.000
_cell.length_b   1.000
_cell.length_c   1.000
_cell.angle_alpha   90.00
_cell.angle_beta   90.00
_cell.angle_gamma   90.00
#
_symmetry.space_group_name_H-M   'P 1'
#
loop_
_entity.id
_entity.type
_entity.pdbx_description
1 polymer ?
#
loop_
_entity_poly.entity_id
_entity_poly.type
_entity_poly.pdbx_seq_one_letter_code
_entity_poly.pdbx_strand_id
1 'polypeptide(L)'
;MKTMVLVELASQKTDALIQALIIVGSERSIFGGLMARQKIERIAAAKFQDIVQHKLFGSIPPIIFANIISRCDLHIEKEIDVVDAGIAWICQQEKSLISSALVFSRIRSAFLSRGDRNTIQERFKTLPNGEKARILIKYFIFNLN
;
A
#
# COMPACT_ATOMS: atom_id res chain seq x y z
N MET A 1 -8.56 -26.45 4.46
CA MET A 1 -9.86 -26.03 3.89
C MET A 1 -10.10 -24.51 3.94
N LYS A 2 -9.77 -23.80 5.03
CA LYS A 2 -10.09 -22.37 5.20
C LYS A 2 -9.44 -21.40 4.19
N THR A 3 -8.22 -21.69 3.74
CA THR A 3 -7.43 -20.78 2.91
C THR A 3 -7.94 -20.60 1.48
N MET A 4 -8.37 -21.68 0.82
CA MET A 4 -8.86 -21.60 -0.57
C MET A 4 -10.16 -20.81 -0.66
N VAL A 5 -11.08 -21.03 0.29
CA VAL A 5 -12.35 -20.29 0.37
C VAL A 5 -12.12 -18.80 0.56
N LEU A 6 -11.15 -18.41 1.41
CA LEU A 6 -10.82 -16.99 1.59
C LEU A 6 -10.31 -16.35 0.30
N VAL A 7 -9.42 -17.04 -0.42
CA VAL A 7 -8.86 -16.57 -1.70
C VAL A 7 -9.96 -16.44 -2.76
N GLU A 8 -10.88 -17.40 -2.83
CA GLU A 8 -12.00 -17.38 -3.77
C GLU A 8 -12.99 -16.25 -3.46
N LEU A 9 -13.34 -16.04 -2.20
CA LEU A 9 -14.21 -14.91 -1.82
C LEU A 9 -13.56 -13.56 -2.10
N ALA A 10 -12.26 -13.44 -1.80
CA ALA A 10 -11.47 -12.25 -2.07
C ALA A 10 -11.37 -11.92 -3.57
N SER A 11 -11.39 -12.92 -4.45
CA SER A 11 -11.37 -12.68 -5.90
C SER A 11 -12.69 -12.14 -6.43
N GLN A 12 -13.80 -12.42 -5.74
CA GLN A 12 -15.15 -12.05 -6.19
C GLN A 12 -15.58 -10.67 -5.67
N LYS A 13 -15.34 -10.35 -4.40
CA LYS A 13 -15.88 -9.13 -3.76
C LYS A 13 -14.78 -8.29 -3.11
N THR A 14 -14.79 -6.98 -3.37
CA THR A 14 -13.81 -6.05 -2.78
C THR A 14 -13.93 -5.98 -1.26
N ASP A 15 -15.13 -6.01 -0.69
CA ASP A 15 -15.30 -6.11 0.77
C ASP A 15 -14.58 -7.33 1.36
N ALA A 16 -14.76 -8.49 0.73
CA ALA A 16 -14.12 -9.74 1.17
C ALA A 16 -12.59 -9.68 0.99
N LEU A 17 -12.11 -9.05 -0.08
CA LEU A 17 -10.69 -8.82 -0.31
C LEU A 17 -10.07 -7.95 0.78
N ILE A 18 -10.72 -6.85 1.15
CA ILE A 18 -10.24 -5.97 2.23
C ILE A 18 -10.19 -6.71 3.56
N GLN A 19 -11.24 -7.46 3.90
CA GLN A 19 -11.25 -8.28 5.12
C GLN A 19 -10.13 -9.33 5.09
N ALA A 20 -9.92 -9.98 3.95
CA ALA A 20 -8.84 -10.95 3.78
C ALA A 20 -7.46 -10.30 3.97
N LEU A 21 -7.23 -9.11 3.42
CA LEU A 21 -5.98 -8.34 3.59
C LEU A 21 -5.70 -8.00 5.06
N ILE A 22 -6.75 -7.62 5.81
CA ILE A 22 -6.65 -7.33 7.25
C ILE A 22 -6.29 -8.61 8.01
N ILE A 23 -6.99 -9.71 7.75
CA ILE A 23 -6.77 -11.00 8.44
C ILE A 23 -5.33 -11.49 8.18
N VAL A 24 -4.90 -11.54 6.92
CA VAL A 24 -3.55 -12.04 6.59
C VAL A 24 -2.44 -11.11 7.05
N GLY A 25 -2.72 -9.82 7.29
CA GLY A 25 -1.76 -8.89 7.85
C GLY A 25 -1.62 -8.97 9.37
N SER A 26 -2.69 -9.34 10.08
CA SER A 26 -2.69 -9.53 11.54
C SER A 26 -2.13 -10.89 11.95
N GLU A 27 -2.35 -11.94 11.16
CA GLU A 27 -1.94 -13.29 11.53
C GLU A 27 -0.53 -13.63 11.00
N ARG A 28 0.45 -13.75 11.91
CA ARG A 28 1.80 -14.23 11.58
C ARG A 28 1.83 -15.73 11.22
N SER A 29 0.81 -16.48 11.61
CA SER A 29 0.87 -17.93 11.84
C SER A 29 -0.22 -18.74 11.16
N ILE A 30 -0.82 -18.26 10.06
CA ILE A 30 -1.63 -19.16 9.22
C ILE A 30 -0.66 -20.18 8.60
N PHE A 31 -0.83 -21.47 8.91
CA PHE A 31 -0.12 -22.55 8.23
C PHE A 31 -0.54 -22.56 6.74
N GLY A 32 0.42 -22.47 5.82
CA GLY A 32 0.14 -22.14 4.40
C GLY A 32 -0.23 -20.67 4.14
N GLY A 33 -0.13 -19.83 5.18
CA GLY A 33 -0.51 -18.42 5.21
C GLY A 33 0.32 -17.54 4.31
N LEU A 34 1.60 -17.85 4.12
CA LEU A 34 2.43 -17.08 3.19
C LEU A 34 1.90 -17.20 1.76
N MET A 35 1.56 -18.42 1.32
CA MET A 35 0.98 -18.65 -0.01
C MET A 35 -0.40 -17.99 -0.13
N ALA A 36 -1.21 -18.03 0.93
CA ALA A 36 -2.51 -17.35 0.98
C ALA A 36 -2.35 -15.84 0.82
N ARG A 37 -1.46 -15.26 1.63
CA ARG A 37 -1.13 -13.85 1.64
C ARG A 37 -0.66 -13.40 0.27
N GLN A 38 0.29 -14.11 -0.34
CA GLN A 38 0.77 -13.80 -1.68
C GLN A 38 -0.34 -13.83 -2.74
N LYS A 39 -1.26 -14.81 -2.66
CA LYS A 39 -2.42 -14.87 -3.57
C LYS A 39 -3.37 -13.69 -3.37
N ILE A 40 -3.66 -13.33 -2.12
CA ILE A 40 -4.53 -12.21 -1.77
C ILE A 40 -3.88 -10.88 -2.18
N GLU A 41 -2.59 -10.69 -1.91
CA GLU A 41 -1.81 -9.52 -2.34
C GLU A 41 -1.77 -9.41 -3.87
N ARG A 42 -1.72 -10.53 -4.60
CA ARG A 42 -1.80 -10.53 -6.07
C ARG A 42 -3.17 -10.10 -6.59
N ILE A 43 -4.25 -10.61 -5.98
CA ILE A 43 -5.61 -10.16 -6.31
C ILE A 43 -5.75 -8.66 -6.02
N ALA A 44 -5.20 -8.21 -4.89
CA ALA A 44 -5.20 -6.81 -4.52
C ALA A 44 -4.44 -5.91 -5.50
N ALA A 45 -3.28 -6.36 -6.00
CA ALA A 45 -2.54 -5.63 -7.03
C ALA A 45 -3.30 -5.52 -8.35
N ALA A 46 -4.07 -6.53 -8.73
CA ALA A 46 -4.92 -6.48 -9.93
C ALA A 46 -6.15 -5.58 -9.73
N LYS A 47 -6.69 -5.50 -8.51
CA LYS A 47 -7.85 -4.67 -8.14
C LYS A 47 -7.45 -3.42 -7.35
N PHE A 48 -6.28 -2.86 -7.65
CA PHE A 48 -5.71 -1.81 -6.82
C PHE A 48 -6.62 -0.58 -6.72
N GLN A 49 -7.21 -0.16 -7.85
CA GLN A 49 -8.14 0.98 -7.89
C GLN A 49 -9.39 0.76 -7.02
N ASP A 50 -9.95 -0.45 -7.03
CA ASP A 50 -11.11 -0.78 -6.19
C ASP A 50 -10.76 -0.70 -4.69
N ILE A 51 -9.54 -1.14 -4.34
CA ILE A 51 -9.07 -1.14 -2.94
C ILE A 51 -8.83 0.28 -2.43
N VAL A 52 -8.19 1.15 -3.20
CA VAL A 52 -7.86 2.51 -2.75
C VAL A 52 -9.10 3.39 -2.58
N GLN A 53 -10.17 3.08 -3.32
CA GLN A 53 -11.47 3.77 -3.20
C GLN A 53 -12.35 3.19 -2.07
N HIS A 54 -11.93 2.09 -1.46
CA HIS A 54 -12.73 1.40 -0.46
C HIS A 54 -12.73 2.15 0.89
N LYS A 55 -13.88 2.22 1.56
CA LYS A 55 -14.06 2.91 2.85
C LYS A 55 -13.16 2.40 3.98
N LEU A 56 -12.72 1.14 3.90
CA LEU A 56 -11.82 0.49 4.88
C LEU A 56 -10.36 0.45 4.40
N PHE A 57 -9.99 1.22 3.38
CA PHE A 57 -8.64 1.24 2.83
C PHE A 57 -7.57 1.51 3.90
N GLY A 58 -7.81 2.51 4.77
CA GLY A 58 -6.91 2.81 5.89
C GLY A 58 -6.77 1.69 6.93
N SER A 59 -7.65 0.69 6.93
CA SER A 59 -7.55 -0.45 7.85
C SER A 59 -6.55 -1.52 7.38
N ILE A 60 -6.06 -1.44 6.14
CA ILE A 60 -5.08 -2.40 5.61
C ILE A 60 -3.77 -2.26 6.39
N PRO A 61 -3.19 -3.35 6.92
CA PRO A 61 -1.94 -3.28 7.67
C PRO A 61 -0.76 -2.74 6.82
N PRO A 62 0.17 -1.97 7.43
CA PRO A 62 1.26 -1.32 6.71
C PRO A 62 2.09 -2.25 5.84
N ILE A 63 2.44 -3.44 6.36
CA ILE A 63 3.24 -4.43 5.64
C ILE A 63 2.50 -5.00 4.42
N ILE A 64 1.18 -5.17 4.54
CA ILE A 64 0.36 -5.71 3.45
C ILE A 64 0.23 -4.67 2.34
N PHE A 65 -0.06 -3.42 2.70
CA PHE A 65 -0.13 -2.35 1.71
C PHE A 65 1.22 -2.14 1.02
N ALA A 66 2.32 -2.12 1.78
CA ALA A 66 3.68 -2.04 1.25
C ALA A 66 4.01 -3.20 0.29
N ASN A 67 3.59 -4.43 0.62
CA ASN A 67 3.77 -5.58 -0.26
C ASN A 67 2.98 -5.42 -1.55
N ILE A 68 1.71 -5.03 -1.50
CA ILE A 68 0.86 -4.82 -2.69
C ILE A 68 1.53 -3.84 -3.65
N ILE A 69 1.94 -2.67 -3.15
CA ILE A 69 2.51 -1.62 -4.01
C ILE A 69 3.90 -1.96 -4.54
N SER A 70 4.65 -2.85 -3.87
CA SER A 70 5.96 -3.30 -4.33
C SER A 70 5.89 -4.29 -5.50
N ARG A 71 4.71 -4.80 -5.84
CA ARG A 71 4.55 -5.84 -6.84
C ARG A 71 4.81 -5.30 -8.26
N CYS A 72 5.49 -6.11 -9.07
CA CYS A 72 5.71 -5.78 -10.48
C CYS A 72 4.43 -5.86 -11.31
N ASP A 73 3.45 -6.68 -10.90
CA ASP A 73 2.14 -6.82 -11.55
C ASP A 73 1.06 -5.90 -10.95
N LEU A 74 1.47 -4.82 -10.27
CA LEU A 74 0.57 -3.77 -9.80
C LEU A 74 -0.08 -3.06 -10.99
N HIS A 75 -1.41 -3.09 -11.05
CA HIS A 75 -2.18 -2.55 -12.17
C HIS A 75 -2.46 -1.05 -11.99
N ILE A 76 -1.48 -0.23 -12.34
CA ILE A 76 -1.52 1.25 -12.29
C ILE A 76 -0.87 1.85 -13.54
N GLU A 77 -1.35 3.02 -13.95
CA GLU A 77 -0.79 3.74 -15.10
C GLU A 77 0.46 4.54 -14.71
N LYS A 78 0.45 5.21 -13.56
CA LYS A 78 1.54 6.07 -13.12
C LYS A 78 1.88 5.83 -11.66
N GLU A 79 3.18 5.78 -11.36
CA GLU A 79 3.65 5.55 -9.99
C GLU A 79 3.24 6.68 -9.02
N ILE A 80 2.96 7.88 -9.54
CA ILE A 80 2.41 8.98 -8.73
C ILE A 80 1.04 8.63 -8.13
N ASP A 81 0.24 7.79 -8.79
CA ASP A 81 -1.06 7.35 -8.27
C ASP A 81 -0.89 6.44 -7.04
N VAL A 82 0.21 5.65 -7.02
CA VAL A 82 0.60 4.83 -5.86
C VAL A 82 1.02 5.72 -4.69
N VAL A 83 1.74 6.81 -4.99
CA VAL A 83 2.11 7.81 -3.97
C VAL A 83 0.88 8.47 -3.38
N ASP A 84 -0.10 8.84 -4.22
CA ASP A 84 -1.37 9.41 -3.76
C ASP A 84 -2.17 8.46 -2.88
N ALA A 85 -2.28 7.20 -3.32
CA ALA A 85 -2.86 6.15 -2.49
C ALA A 85 -2.11 6.01 -1.16
N GLY A 86 -0.77 6.06 -1.18
CA GLY A 86 0.05 6.01 0.03
C GLY A 86 -0.18 7.17 0.98
N ILE A 87 -0.31 8.40 0.44
CA ILE A 87 -0.65 9.58 1.23
C ILE A 87 -2.03 9.41 1.87
N ALA A 88 -3.04 9.06 1.07
CA ALA A 88 -4.41 8.87 1.55
C ALA A 88 -4.50 7.76 2.62
N TRP A 89 -3.72 6.69 2.46
CA TRP A 89 -3.64 5.60 3.41
C TRP A 89 -3.00 6.06 4.74
N ILE A 90 -1.91 6.83 4.70
CA ILE A 90 -1.19 7.32 5.89
C ILE A 90 -2.03 8.29 6.71
N CYS A 91 -2.84 9.12 6.06
CA CYS A 91 -3.78 10.00 6.74
C CYS A 91 -4.79 9.24 7.63
N GLN A 92 -4.97 7.94 7.40
CA GLN A 92 -5.87 7.08 8.18
C GLN A 92 -5.12 6.23 9.23
N GLN A 93 -3.79 6.33 9.32
CA GLN A 93 -2.98 5.54 10.26
C GLN A 93 -2.80 6.25 11.60
N GLU A 94 -2.99 5.51 12.70
CA GLU A 94 -2.70 5.99 14.05
C GLU A 94 -1.19 6.25 14.25
N LYS A 95 -0.32 5.36 13.74
CA LYS A 95 1.15 5.45 13.81
C LYS A 95 1.76 5.85 12.47
N SER A 96 1.32 7.00 11.95
CA SER A 96 1.63 7.48 10.60
C SER A 96 3.13 7.47 10.24
N LEU A 97 4.04 7.85 11.15
CA LEU A 97 5.47 7.94 10.86
C LEU A 97 6.13 6.60 10.52
N ILE A 98 6.01 5.58 11.39
CA ILE A 98 6.65 4.27 11.16
C ILE A 98 6.04 3.58 9.94
N SER A 99 4.71 3.64 9.84
CA SER A 99 3.97 3.12 8.69
C SER A 99 4.38 3.81 7.38
N SER A 100 4.60 5.13 7.41
CA SER A 100 5.02 5.88 6.23
C SER A 100 6.36 5.43 5.69
N ALA A 101 7.36 5.22 6.55
CA ALA A 101 8.67 4.77 6.13
C ALA A 101 8.60 3.42 5.41
N LEU A 102 7.84 2.47 5.97
CA LEU A 102 7.68 1.15 5.36
C LEU A 102 7.00 1.25 3.99
N VAL A 103 5.89 1.98 3.89
CA VAL A 103 5.11 2.11 2.65
C VAL A 103 5.90 2.86 1.58
N PHE A 104 6.45 4.04 1.90
CA PHE A 104 7.18 4.84 0.92
C PHE A 104 8.52 4.22 0.49
N SER A 105 9.13 3.38 1.32
CA SER A 105 10.30 2.59 0.91
C SER A 105 10.01 1.58 -0.20
N ARG A 106 8.73 1.26 -0.45
CA ARG A 106 8.29 0.30 -1.48
C ARG A 106 7.83 0.97 -2.77
N ILE A 107 7.74 2.29 -2.79
CA ILE A 107 7.44 3.02 -4.02
C ILE A 107 8.63 2.94 -4.96
N ARG A 108 8.34 2.63 -6.22
CA ARG A 108 9.32 2.36 -7.27
C ARG A 108 9.78 3.70 -7.84
N SER A 109 10.64 4.39 -7.10
CA SER A 109 11.10 5.76 -7.39
C SER A 109 11.71 5.97 -8.79
N ALA A 110 12.20 4.90 -9.42
CA ALA A 110 12.66 4.90 -10.80
C ALA A 110 11.57 5.26 -11.83
N PHE A 111 10.29 5.04 -11.51
CA PHE A 111 9.15 5.38 -12.38
C PHE A 111 8.57 6.78 -12.10
N LEU A 112 9.15 7.53 -11.15
CA LEU A 112 8.73 8.89 -10.85
C LEU A 112 9.55 9.90 -11.67
N SER A 113 8.86 10.71 -12.46
CA SER A 113 9.46 11.82 -13.18
C SER A 113 9.91 12.93 -12.22
N ARG A 114 10.69 13.90 -12.73
CA ARG A 114 11.04 15.10 -11.96
C ARG A 114 9.79 15.91 -11.56
N GLY A 115 8.78 15.95 -12.43
CA GLY A 115 7.50 16.62 -12.14
C GLY A 115 6.74 15.92 -11.02
N ASP A 116 6.72 14.58 -11.03
CA ASP A 116 6.12 13.78 -9.95
C ASP A 116 6.83 14.04 -8.63
N ARG A 117 8.16 13.98 -8.64
CA ARG A 117 9.00 14.28 -7.46
C ARG A 117 8.67 15.66 -6.87
N ASN A 118 8.56 16.70 -7.68
CA ASN A 118 8.17 18.03 -7.19
C ASN A 118 6.75 18.04 -6.60
N THR A 119 5.80 17.41 -7.29
CA THR A 119 4.40 17.30 -6.83
C THR A 119 4.32 16.60 -5.47
N ILE A 120 5.07 15.52 -5.29
CA ILE A 120 5.17 14.80 -4.02
C ILE A 120 5.68 15.72 -2.92
N GLN A 121 6.72 16.52 -3.18
CA GLN A 121 7.24 17.47 -2.17
C GLN A 121 6.18 18.47 -1.74
N GLU A 122 5.42 19.05 -2.67
CA GLU A 122 4.37 20.01 -2.35
C GLU A 122 3.25 19.36 -1.54
N ARG A 123 2.81 18.15 -1.91
CA ARG A 123 1.78 17.41 -1.15
C ARG A 123 2.20 17.11 0.28
N PHE A 124 3.48 16.80 0.53
CA PHE A 124 3.95 16.57 1.90
C PHE A 124 4.00 17.84 2.76
N LYS A 125 4.13 19.03 2.17
CA LYS A 125 4.08 20.28 2.93
C LYS A 125 2.69 20.55 3.50
N THR A 126 1.63 20.03 2.86
CA THR A 126 0.24 20.28 3.27
C THR A 126 -0.29 19.27 4.29
N LEU A 127 0.45 18.20 4.59
CA LEU A 127 0.00 17.15 5.50
C LEU A 127 0.28 17.50 6.98
N PRO A 128 -0.63 17.15 7.92
CA PRO A 128 -0.33 17.18 9.35
C PRO A 128 0.85 16.26 9.67
N ASN A 129 1.86 16.77 10.40
CA ASN A 129 3.16 16.08 10.60
C ASN A 129 3.94 15.78 9.31
N GLY A 130 3.54 16.40 8.20
CA GLY A 130 4.10 16.20 6.87
C GLY A 130 5.60 16.48 6.82
N GLU A 131 6.12 17.38 7.65
CA GLU A 131 7.56 17.68 7.68
C GLU A 131 8.42 16.51 8.19
N LYS A 132 7.98 15.81 9.24
CA LYS A 132 8.69 14.62 9.75
C LYS A 132 8.60 13.47 8.76
N ALA A 133 7.41 13.25 8.18
CA ALA A 133 7.22 12.26 7.13
C ALA A 133 8.08 12.61 5.90
N ARG A 134 8.16 13.89 5.51
CA ARG A 134 8.95 14.40 4.39
C ARG A 134 10.42 14.08 4.54
N ILE A 135 11.01 14.23 5.73
CA ILE A 135 12.43 13.88 5.95
C ILE A 135 12.68 12.40 5.67
N LEU A 136 11.82 11.52 6.18
CA LEU A 136 11.91 10.06 5.94
C LEU A 136 11.69 9.72 4.46
N ILE A 137 10.68 10.32 3.85
CA ILE A 137 10.28 10.03 2.46
C ILE A 137 11.28 10.61 1.47
N LYS A 138 11.93 11.73 1.80
CA LYS A 138 13.03 12.30 1.01
C LYS A 138 14.12 11.26 0.78
N TYR A 139 14.44 10.48 1.82
CA TYR A 139 15.42 9.41 1.72
C TYR A 139 15.00 8.31 0.74
N PHE A 140 13.74 7.86 0.78
CA PHE A 140 13.27 6.76 -0.05
C PHE A 140 12.91 7.14 -1.49
N ILE A 141 12.32 8.33 -1.70
CA ILE A 141 11.83 8.74 -3.02
C ILE A 141 12.87 9.55 -3.81
N PHE A 142 13.70 10.35 -3.13
CA PHE A 142 14.50 11.39 -3.79
C PHE A 142 16.01 11.11 -3.80
N ASN A 143 16.53 10.36 -2.83
CA ASN A 143 17.97 10.10 -2.72
C ASN A 143 18.43 8.81 -3.43
N LEU A 144 17.57 8.17 -4.22
CA LEU A 144 17.95 7.07 -5.11
C LEU A 144 18.08 7.59 -6.55
N ASN A 145 19.11 8.41 -6.77
CA ASN A 145 19.76 8.66 -8.06
C ASN A 145 21.26 8.51 -7.82
#